data_AF-A0A8S9VXS6-F1
#
_entry.id   AF-A0A8S9VXS6-F1
#
_cell.length_a   1.000
_cell.length_b   1.000
_cell.length_c   1.000
_cell.angle_alpha   90.00
_cell.angle_beta   90.00
_cell.angle_gamma   90.00
#
_symmetry.space_group_name_H-M   'P 1'
#
loop_
_entity.id
_entity.type
_entity.pdbx_description
1 polymer ?
#
loop_
_entity_poly.entity_id
_entity_poly.type
_entity_poly.pdbx_seq_one_letter_code
_entity_poly.pdbx_strand_id
1 'polypeptide(L)'
;MSATSLQTLQAYLCEIPLVCLDIALFPTTIASDVVLPGVIDAMECSGTFYRLDNVPVYFEGFTDSPFSFTKSNEDTMQQLFDTIKKMA
;
A
#
# COMPACT_ATOMS: atom_id res chain seq x y z
N MET A 1 -5.72 11.73 33.23
CA MET A 1 -4.62 11.34 32.32
C MET A 1 -3.95 12.60 31.83
N SER A 2 -2.63 12.74 32.04
CA SER A 2 -1.86 13.93 31.69
C SER A 2 -1.90 14.17 30.18
N ALA A 3 -2.04 15.44 29.78
CA ALA A 3 -2.17 15.93 28.40
C ALA A 3 -0.90 15.76 27.53
N THR A 4 -0.07 14.76 27.81
CA THR A 4 1.25 14.53 27.21
C THR A 4 1.40 13.14 26.57
N SER A 5 0.29 12.39 26.40
CA SER A 5 0.31 11.04 25.80
C SER A 5 -0.65 10.84 24.62
N LEU A 6 -1.21 11.92 24.09
CA LEU A 6 -2.12 11.90 22.93
C LEU A 6 -1.56 12.73 21.78
N GLN A 7 -0.39 12.33 21.26
CA GLN A 7 -0.15 12.53 19.83
C GLN A 7 -1.01 11.48 19.13
N THR A 8 -2.21 11.86 18.72
CA THR A 8 -3.08 10.99 17.93
C THR A 8 -2.29 10.52 16.71
N LEU A 9 -2.37 9.23 16.36
CA LEU A 9 -1.65 8.64 15.21
C LEU A 9 -1.77 9.52 13.95
N GLN A 10 -2.94 10.11 13.71
CA GLN A 10 -3.18 11.07 12.63
C GLN A 10 -2.23 12.27 12.67
N ALA A 11 -2.07 12.92 13.82
CA ALA A 11 -1.22 14.11 13.95
C ALA A 11 0.24 13.78 13.66
N TYR A 12 0.70 12.62 14.14
CA TYR A 12 2.05 12.13 13.86
C TYR A 12 2.27 11.80 12.37
N LEU A 13 1.30 11.17 11.71
CA LEU A 13 1.39 10.85 10.27
C LEU A 13 1.52 12.11 9.41
N CYS A 14 0.93 13.23 9.83
CA CYS A 14 1.07 14.52 9.12
C CYS A 14 2.43 15.22 9.36
N GLU A 15 3.23 14.78 10.33
CA GLU A 15 4.54 15.38 10.65
C GLU A 15 5.71 14.70 9.92
N ILE A 16 5.50 13.50 9.37
CA ILE A 16 6.53 12.72 8.65
C ILE A 16 6.26 12.70 7.15
N PRO A 17 7.29 12.57 6.30
CA PRO A 17 7.08 12.31 4.87
C PRO A 17 6.27 11.02 4.68
N LEU A 18 5.12 11.13 4.03
CA LEU A 18 4.18 10.02 3.88
C LEU A 18 3.94 9.71 2.41
N VAL A 19 4.28 8.49 2.02
CA VAL A 19 3.94 7.90 0.71
C VAL A 19 2.90 6.82 0.94
N CYS A 20 1.81 6.87 0.18
CA CYS A 20 0.69 5.95 0.33
C CYS A 20 0.39 5.25 -0.99
N LEU A 21 0.14 3.94 -0.91
CA LEU A 21 -0.30 3.09 -2.02
C LEU A 21 -1.72 2.62 -1.69
N ASP A 22 -2.73 3.17 -2.34
CA ASP A 22 -4.13 2.95 -2.00
C ASP A 22 -5.01 2.75 -3.25
N ILE A 23 -6.06 1.93 -3.11
CA ILE A 23 -7.04 1.64 -4.17
C ILE A 23 -8.20 2.64 -4.23
N ALA A 24 -8.36 3.48 -3.20
CA ALA A 24 -9.41 4.47 -3.10
C ALA A 24 -8.97 5.65 -2.21
N LEU A 25 -9.81 6.69 -2.14
CA LEU A 25 -9.56 7.84 -1.29
C LEU A 25 -9.90 7.52 0.17
N PHE A 26 -8.89 7.41 1.01
CA PHE A 26 -8.99 7.23 2.45
C PHE A 26 -8.34 8.41 3.21
N PRO A 27 -8.58 8.57 4.52
CA PRO A 27 -7.93 9.62 5.31
C PRO A 27 -6.39 9.59 5.23
N THR A 28 -5.77 8.41 5.08
CA THR A 28 -4.33 8.24 4.86
C THR A 28 -3.90 8.79 3.50
N THR A 29 -4.67 8.51 2.45
CA THR A 29 -4.45 9.06 1.11
C THR A 29 -4.46 10.58 1.12
N ILE A 30 -5.40 11.19 1.87
CA ILE A 30 -5.52 12.66 1.98
C ILE A 30 -4.38 13.27 2.79
N ALA A 31 -3.86 12.56 3.80
CA ALA A 31 -2.75 13.02 4.63
C ALA A 31 -1.37 12.83 3.95
N SER A 32 -1.29 12.13 2.82
CA SER A 32 -0.02 11.74 2.20
C SER A 32 0.55 12.81 1.27
N ASP A 33 1.87 12.95 1.25
CA ASP A 33 2.60 13.82 0.32
C ASP A 33 2.61 13.25 -1.10
N VAL A 34 2.68 11.92 -1.21
CA VAL A 34 2.66 11.19 -2.49
C VAL A 34 1.66 10.06 -2.41
N VAL A 35 0.77 10.01 -3.40
CA VAL A 35 -0.21 8.93 -3.56
C VAL A 35 0.12 8.14 -4.82
N LEU A 36 0.39 6.85 -4.63
CA LEU A 36 0.56 5.88 -5.69
C LEU A 36 -0.72 5.07 -5.85
N PRO A 37 -1.19 4.81 -7.08
CA PRO A 37 -2.37 4.00 -7.31
C PRO A 37 -2.09 2.54 -6.95
N GLY A 38 -2.89 2.00 -6.04
CA GLY A 38 -2.88 0.59 -5.68
C GLY A 38 -3.72 -0.25 -6.64
N VAL A 39 -3.45 -1.55 -6.63
CA VAL A 39 -4.20 -2.59 -7.35
C VAL A 39 -5.06 -3.36 -6.34
N ILE A 40 -6.27 -3.77 -6.71
CA ILE A 40 -7.16 -4.52 -5.82
C ILE A 40 -6.75 -5.99 -5.80
N ASP A 41 -6.10 -6.41 -4.71
CA ASP A 41 -5.66 -7.80 -4.52
C ASP A 41 -6.86 -8.77 -4.54
N ALA A 42 -6.65 -9.94 -5.15
CA ALA A 42 -7.67 -10.96 -5.45
C ALA A 42 -8.73 -10.57 -6.48
N MET A 43 -8.66 -9.35 -7.02
CA MET A 43 -9.49 -8.91 -8.14
C MET A 43 -8.62 -8.73 -9.38
N GLU A 44 -7.59 -7.89 -9.26
CA GLU A 44 -6.73 -7.41 -10.35
C GLU A 44 -5.33 -8.07 -10.36
N CYS A 45 -4.99 -8.80 -9.30
CA CYS A 45 -3.74 -9.55 -9.20
C CYS A 45 -3.96 -10.88 -8.46
N SER A 46 -3.05 -11.83 -8.65
CA SER A 46 -3.03 -13.13 -7.97
C SER A 46 -2.02 -13.14 -6.83
N GLY A 47 -2.22 -14.03 -5.86
CA GLY A 47 -1.37 -14.04 -4.67
C GLY A 47 -1.75 -15.11 -3.65
N THR A 48 -1.25 -14.95 -2.44
CA THR A 48 -1.51 -15.88 -1.33
C THR A 48 -2.01 -15.11 -0.11
N PHE A 49 -3.20 -15.46 0.37
CA PHE A 49 -3.66 -15.01 1.68
C PHE A 49 -3.23 -16.02 2.75
N TYR A 50 -2.85 -15.50 3.90
CA TYR A 50 -2.68 -16.31 5.10
C TYR A 50 -3.93 -16.16 5.94
N ARG A 51 -4.68 -17.25 6.10
CA ARG A 51 -5.77 -17.29 7.07
C ARG A 51 -5.24 -17.07 8.48
N LEU A 52 -6.14 -16.76 9.42
CA LEU A 52 -5.79 -16.56 10.83
C LEU A 52 -5.17 -17.80 11.50
N ASP A 53 -5.34 -18.99 10.91
CA ASP A 53 -4.70 -20.24 11.32
C ASP A 53 -3.37 -20.51 10.59
N ASN A 54 -2.80 -19.49 9.93
CA ASN A 54 -1.56 -19.54 9.17
C ASN A 54 -1.55 -20.54 7.99
N VAL A 55 -2.73 -20.93 7.50
CA VAL A 55 -2.86 -21.74 6.30
C VAL A 55 -2.79 -20.84 5.07
N PRO A 56 -1.84 -21.06 4.14
CA PRO A 56 -1.77 -20.30 2.90
C PRO A 56 -2.89 -20.74 1.96
N VAL A 57 -3.60 -19.77 1.39
CA VAL A 57 -4.62 -19.97 0.37
C VAL A 57 -4.24 -19.15 -0.84
N TYR A 58 -3.95 -19.84 -1.94
CA TYR A 58 -3.70 -19.19 -3.22
C TYR A 58 -5.01 -18.68 -3.82
N PHE A 59 -4.99 -17.46 -4.36
CA PHE A 59 -6.09 -16.88 -5.11
C PHE A 59 -5.63 -16.46 -6.50
N GLU A 60 -6.52 -16.61 -7.47
CA GLU A 60 -6.33 -16.11 -8.83
C GLU A 60 -7.18 -14.84 -9.01
N GLY A 61 -6.54 -13.77 -9.47
CA GLY A 61 -7.26 -12.56 -9.89
C GLY A 61 -8.13 -12.86 -11.11
N PHE A 62 -9.30 -12.24 -11.19
CA PHE A 62 -10.25 -12.49 -12.29
C PHE A 62 -10.33 -11.33 -13.30
N THR A 63 -9.58 -10.26 -13.07
CA THR A 63 -9.35 -9.17 -14.02
C THR A 63 -7.89 -8.74 -13.94
N ASP A 64 -7.45 -7.96 -14.92
CA ASP A 64 -6.13 -7.32 -14.92
C ASP A 64 -6.20 -5.93 -14.25
N SER A 65 -5.04 -5.41 -13.85
CA SER A 65 -4.91 -4.03 -13.38
C SER A 65 -5.42 -3.04 -14.43
N PRO A 66 -6.17 -2.00 -14.03
CA PRO A 66 -6.58 -0.93 -14.94
C PRO A 66 -5.41 -0.02 -15.33
N PHE A 67 -4.24 -0.17 -14.68
CA PHE A 67 -3.05 0.64 -14.92
C PHE A 67 -2.06 -0.10 -15.81
N SER A 68 -1.54 0.57 -16.84
CA SER A 68 -0.59 -0.03 -17.78
C SER A 68 0.83 -0.18 -17.22
N PHE A 69 1.15 0.50 -16.11
CA PHE A 69 2.48 0.59 -15.53
C PHE A 69 2.66 -0.26 -14.25
N THR A 70 1.61 -0.93 -13.78
CA THR A 70 1.71 -1.83 -12.62
C THR A 70 0.82 -3.04 -12.80
N LYS A 71 1.29 -4.20 -12.36
CA LYS A 71 0.51 -5.45 -12.36
C LYS A 71 -0.03 -5.82 -10.98
N SER A 72 0.60 -5.31 -9.92
CA SER A 72 0.26 -5.60 -8.53
C SER A 72 0.91 -4.60 -7.60
N ASN A 73 0.47 -4.58 -6.34
CA ASN A 73 1.13 -3.77 -5.31
C ASN A 73 2.60 -4.19 -5.13
N GLU A 74 2.91 -5.49 -5.23
CA GLU A 74 4.27 -6.01 -5.21
C GLU A 74 5.13 -5.45 -6.37
N ASP A 75 4.59 -5.43 -7.59
CA ASP A 75 5.27 -4.89 -8.76
C ASP A 75 5.63 -3.40 -8.56
N THR A 76 4.68 -2.59 -8.06
CA THR A 76 4.95 -1.19 -7.72
C THR A 76 6.07 -1.05 -6.69
N MET A 77 6.08 -1.89 -5.65
CA MET A 77 7.13 -1.87 -4.63
C MET A 77 8.50 -2.30 -5.19
N GLN A 78 8.52 -3.26 -6.11
CA GLN A 78 9.73 -3.71 -6.79
C GLN A 78 10.30 -2.60 -7.70
N GLN A 79 9.45 -1.89 -8.44
CA GLN A 79 9.84 -0.74 -9.26
C GLN A 79 10.49 0.37 -8.41
N LEU A 80 9.92 0.67 -7.24
CA LEU A 80 10.49 1.62 -6.29
C LEU A 80 11.86 1.16 -5.78
N PHE A 81 11.96 -0.10 -5.34
CA PHE A 81 13.19 -0.69 -4.85
C PHE A 81 14.32 -0.62 -5.89
N ASP A 82 14.04 -1.03 -7.13
CA ASP A 82 15.01 -1.01 -8.22
C ASP A 82 15.44 0.41 -8.59
N THR A 83 14.53 1.39 -8.50
CA THR A 83 14.83 2.79 -8.74
C THR A 83 15.76 3.35 -7.67
N ILE A 84 15.46 3.11 -6.39
CA ILE A 84 16.30 3.53 -5.26
C ILE A 84 17.69 2.91 -5.36
N LYS A 85 17.76 1.61 -5.70
CA LYS A 85 19.04 0.90 -5.86
C LYS A 85 19.93 1.46 -6.97
N LYS A 86 19.35 2.09 -8.00
CA LYS A 86 20.12 2.77 -9.07
C LYS A 86 20.62 4.16 -8.66
N MET A 87 20.03 4.75 -7.62
CA MET A 87 20.39 6.07 -7.09
C MET A 87 21.43 6.01 -5.97
N ALA A 88 21.63 4.83 -5.36
CA ALA A 88 22.64 4.54 -4.35
C ALA A 88 23.94 4.03 -4.98
#